data_AF-A0A258LIY7-F1
#
_entry.id   AF-A0A258LIY7-F1
#
_cell.length_a   1.000
_cell.length_b   1.000
_cell.length_c   1.000
_cell.angle_alpha   90.00
_cell.angle_beta   90.00
_cell.angle_gamma   90.00
#
_symmetry.space_group_name_H-M   'P 1'
#
loop_
_entity.id
_entity.type
_entity.pdbx_description
1 polymer ?
#
loop_
_entity_poly.entity_id
_entity_poly.type
_entity_poly.pdbx_seq_one_letter_code
_entity_poly.pdbx_strand_id
1 'polypeptide(L)'
;MHPNSIQAELTLSKAWWHYGYMWLVVGGPLTVVIASFITLYFAIQVPDPVVDADYYRKGIEINKTLDAKRDGLVPAIQARNHAATGIKPK
;
A
#
# COMPACT_ATOMS: atom_id res chain seq x y z
N MET A 1 26.14 -59.07 -39.96
CA MET A 1 25.45 -57.76 -39.81
C MET A 1 24.41 -57.93 -38.72
N HIS A 2 24.68 -57.43 -37.52
CA HIS A 2 23.87 -57.71 -36.32
C HIS A 2 22.84 -56.56 -36.15
N PRO A 3 21.53 -56.84 -36.03
CA PRO A 3 20.47 -55.83 -36.03
C PRO A 3 20.39 -54.97 -34.74
N ASN A 4 21.23 -55.24 -33.74
CA ASN A 4 21.11 -54.65 -32.41
C ASN A 4 21.89 -53.33 -32.24
N SER A 5 22.70 -52.91 -33.22
CA SER A 5 23.48 -51.68 -33.15
C SER A 5 22.65 -50.41 -33.39
N ILE A 6 21.49 -50.51 -34.03
CA ILE A 6 20.60 -49.36 -34.30
C ILE A 6 19.84 -48.92 -33.04
N GLN A 7 19.63 -49.81 -32.07
CA GLN A 7 18.86 -49.50 -30.86
C GLN A 7 19.68 -48.80 -29.77
N ALA A 8 21.01 -48.96 -29.79
CA ALA A 8 21.91 -48.27 -28.84
C ALA A 8 22.11 -46.78 -29.18
N GLU A 9 21.85 -46.38 -30.43
CA GLU A 9 21.97 -45.00 -30.94
C GLU A 9 20.72 -44.14 -30.66
N LEU A 10 19.64 -44.71 -30.12
CA LEU A 10 18.57 -43.93 -29.49
C LEU A 10 19.07 -43.43 -28.14
N THR A 11 20.09 -42.57 -28.18
CA THR A 11 20.67 -41.92 -27.02
C THR A 11 19.54 -41.37 -26.15
N LEU A 12 19.29 -42.03 -25.03
CA LEU A 12 18.32 -41.61 -24.01
C LEU A 12 18.74 -40.24 -23.50
N SER A 13 18.24 -39.19 -24.14
CA SER A 13 18.41 -37.83 -23.66
C SER A 13 17.82 -37.76 -22.26
N LYS A 14 18.61 -37.25 -21.31
CA LYS A 14 18.15 -37.17 -19.93
C LYS A 14 16.94 -36.26 -19.87
N ALA A 15 15.92 -36.67 -19.12
CA ALA A 15 14.71 -35.87 -18.98
C ALA A 15 15.03 -34.46 -18.46
N TRP A 16 14.35 -33.46 -19.00
CA TRP A 16 14.67 -32.04 -18.88
C TRP A 16 14.74 -31.50 -17.44
N TRP A 17 14.04 -32.11 -16.48
CA TRP A 17 14.10 -31.75 -15.05
C TRP A 17 15.42 -32.11 -14.36
N HIS A 18 16.29 -32.92 -14.98
CA HIS A 18 17.61 -33.23 -14.45
C HIS A 18 18.64 -32.12 -14.65
N TYR A 19 18.37 -31.15 -15.53
CA TYR A 19 19.30 -30.06 -15.78
C TYR A 19 19.07 -28.93 -14.77
N GLY A 20 20.11 -28.53 -14.03
CA GLY A 20 20.00 -27.50 -13.00
C GLY A 20 19.49 -26.15 -13.50
N TYR A 21 19.84 -25.76 -14.74
CA TYR A 21 19.39 -24.48 -15.32
C TYR A 21 17.87 -24.42 -15.58
N MET A 22 17.19 -25.55 -15.76
CA MET A 22 15.73 -25.59 -15.91
C MET A 22 15.03 -25.02 -14.67
N TRP A 23 15.59 -25.27 -13.49
CA TRP A 23 15.07 -24.75 -12.23
C TRP A 23 15.26 -23.24 -12.08
N LEU A 24 16.22 -22.63 -12.77
CA LEU A 24 16.33 -21.16 -12.82
C LEU A 24 15.17 -20.55 -13.61
N VAL A 25 14.75 -21.22 -14.69
CA VAL A 25 13.63 -20.79 -15.54
C VAL A 25 12.30 -20.94 -14.81
N VAL A 26 12.07 -22.07 -14.12
CA VAL A 26 10.84 -22.32 -13.36
C VAL A 26 10.83 -21.61 -12.00
N GLY A 27 12.00 -21.42 -11.39
CA GLY A 27 12.15 -20.82 -10.07
C GLY A 27 11.67 -19.37 -10.01
N GLY A 28 11.89 -18.59 -11.07
CA GLY A 28 11.38 -17.21 -11.18
C GLY A 28 9.85 -17.14 -11.06
N PRO A 29 9.09 -17.77 -11.98
CA PRO A 29 7.65 -17.85 -11.90
C PRO A 29 7.13 -18.45 -10.59
N LEU A 30 7.76 -19.53 -10.11
CA LEU A 30 7.36 -20.17 -8.84
C LEU A 30 7.49 -19.22 -7.65
N THR A 31 8.56 -18.41 -7.61
CA THR A 31 8.78 -17.41 -6.56
C THR A 31 7.68 -16.35 -6.55
N VAL A 32 7.26 -15.87 -7.73
CA VAL A 32 6.17 -14.89 -7.85
C VAL A 32 4.84 -15.46 -7.37
N VAL A 33 4.54 -16.71 -7.69
CA VAL A 33 3.33 -17.40 -7.20
C VAL A 33 3.35 -17.52 -5.68
N ILE A 34 4.49 -17.89 -5.07
CA ILE A 34 4.61 -17.94 -3.61
C ILE A 34 4.42 -16.54 -3.00
N ALA A 35 5.04 -15.51 -3.59
CA ALA A 35 4.91 -14.13 -3.12
C ALA A 35 3.46 -13.63 -3.19
N SER A 36 2.68 -13.99 -4.21
CA SER A 36 1.28 -13.58 -4.32
C SER A 36 0.41 -14.18 -3.21
N PHE A 37 0.65 -15.44 -2.84
CA PHE A 37 -0.04 -16.07 -1.69
C PHE A 37 0.36 -15.43 -0.36
N ILE A 38 1.63 -15.07 -0.18
CA ILE A 38 2.08 -14.34 1.02
C ILE A 38 1.38 -12.99 1.11
N THR A 39 1.30 -12.24 0.02
CA THR A 39 0.57 -10.96 -0.03
C THR A 39 -0.90 -11.16 0.25
N LEU A 40 -1.54 -12.18 -0.32
CA LEU A 40 -2.94 -12.51 -0.06
C LEU A 40 -3.18 -12.84 1.42
N TYR A 41 -2.28 -13.61 2.02
CA TYR A 41 -2.33 -13.93 3.44
C TYR A 41 -2.28 -12.68 4.31
N PHE A 42 -1.39 -11.73 4.01
CA PHE A 42 -1.35 -10.45 4.72
C PHE A 42 -2.60 -9.62 4.48
N ALA A 43 -3.13 -9.59 3.26
CA ALA A 43 -4.36 -8.85 2.95
C ALA A 43 -5.57 -9.36 3.74
N ILE A 44 -5.63 -10.66 4.04
CA ILE A 44 -6.73 -11.25 4.82
C ILE A 44 -6.54 -11.05 6.33
N GLN A 45 -5.31 -11.23 6.83
CA GLN A 45 -5.05 -11.21 8.27
C GLN A 45 -4.75 -9.84 8.86
N VAL A 46 -4.21 -8.93 8.06
CA VAL A 46 -3.80 -7.60 8.49
C VAL A 46 -4.74 -6.61 7.81
N PRO A 47 -5.97 -6.43 8.35
CA PRO A 47 -6.85 -5.38 7.87
C PRO A 47 -6.14 -4.04 8.11
N ASP A 48 -5.79 -3.35 7.03
CA ASP A 48 -5.33 -1.96 7.10
C ASP A 48 -6.53 -1.10 7.52
N PRO A 49 -6.55 -0.51 8.73
CA PRO A 49 -7.67 0.30 9.17
C PRO A 49 -7.65 1.61 8.39
N VAL A 50 -8.32 1.61 7.22
CA VAL A 50 -8.22 2.71 6.25
C VAL A 50 -8.82 4.01 6.79
N VAL A 51 -9.76 3.94 7.74
CA VAL A 51 -10.43 5.10 8.31
C VAL A 51 -10.98 4.69 9.68
N ASP A 52 -10.64 5.43 10.74
CA ASP A 52 -11.33 5.29 12.03
C ASP A 52 -12.84 5.41 11.78
N ALA A 53 -13.69 4.56 12.37
CA ALA A 53 -15.14 4.60 12.09
C ALA A 53 -15.74 6.01 12.31
N ASP A 54 -15.12 6.78 13.20
CA ASP A 54 -15.49 8.14 13.55
C ASP A 54 -14.76 9.24 12.75
N TYR A 55 -13.92 8.93 11.76
CA TYR A 55 -13.19 9.94 10.99
C TYR A 55 -14.11 11.00 10.37
N TYR A 56 -15.24 10.57 9.81
CA TYR A 56 -16.25 11.47 9.27
C TYR A 56 -16.91 12.32 10.36
N ARG A 57 -17.21 11.72 11.52
CA ARG A 57 -17.73 12.43 12.70
C ARG A 57 -16.75 13.48 13.18
N LYS A 58 -15.47 13.11 13.29
CA LYS A 58 -14.38 13.97 13.71
C LYS A 58 -14.17 15.13 12.75
N GLY A 59 -14.27 14.88 11.43
CA GLY A 59 -14.22 15.94 10.41
C GLY A 59 -15.35 16.98 10.53
N ILE A 60 -16.57 16.54 10.82
CA ILE A 60 -17.72 17.43 11.06
C ILE A 60 -17.57 18.22 12.38
N GLU A 61 -17.12 17.55 13.44
CA GLU A 61 -16.94 18.16 14.76
C GLU A 61 -15.80 19.19 14.80
N ILE A 62 -14.76 19.02 13.97
CA ILE A 62 -13.68 20.01 13.82
C ILE A 62 -14.24 21.36 13.35
N ASN A 63 -15.15 21.40 12.38
CA ASN A 63 -15.73 22.68 11.94
C ASN A 63 -16.54 23.37 13.05
N LYS A 64 -17.29 22.60 13.84
CA LYS A 64 -18.10 23.12 14.94
C LYS A 64 -17.24 23.72 16.06
N THR A 65 -16.12 23.06 16.39
CA THR A 65 -15.18 23.55 17.41
C THR A 65 -14.36 24.74 16.92
N LEU A 66 -13.98 24.76 15.64
CA LEU A 66 -13.30 25.91 15.02
C LEU A 66 -14.20 27.15 14.97
N ASP A 67 -15.46 27.00 14.56
CA ASP A 67 -16.42 28.11 14.53
C ASP A 67 -16.69 28.66 15.93
N ALA A 68 -16.93 27.78 16.91
CA ALA A 68 -17.12 28.21 18.30
C ALA A 68 -15.90 28.97 18.85
N LYS A 69 -14.68 28.54 18.49
CA LYS A 69 -13.45 29.24 18.88
C LYS A 69 -13.29 30.57 18.13
N ARG A 70 -13.65 30.62 16.84
CA ARG A 70 -13.62 31.83 16.03
C ARG A 70 -14.57 32.88 16.58
N ASP A 71 -15.80 32.48 16.92
CA ASP A 71 -16.83 33.37 17.45
C ASP A 71 -16.42 33.98 18.80
N GLY A 72 -15.81 33.17 19.68
CA GLY A 72 -15.24 33.67 20.95
C GLY A 72 -14.08 34.66 20.77
N LEU A 73 -13.37 34.62 19.64
CA LEU A 73 -12.26 35.52 19.34
C LEU A 73 -12.70 36.79 18.61
N VAL A 74 -13.94 36.91 18.13
CA VAL A 74 -14.43 38.08 17.38
C VAL A 74 -14.18 39.39 18.13
N PRO A 75 -14.52 39.53 19.43
CA PRO A 75 -14.25 40.78 20.16
C PRO A 75 -12.77 41.10 20.29
N ALA A 76 -11.92 40.09 20.49
CA ALA A 76 -10.48 40.25 20.59
C ALA A 76 -9.86 40.69 19.25
N ILE A 77 -10.33 40.11 18.14
CA ILE A 77 -9.93 40.51 16.78
C ILE A 77 -10.38 41.95 16.49
N GLN A 78 -11.61 42.31 16.87
CA GLN A 78 -12.13 43.67 16.69
C GLN A 78 -11.35 44.70 17.52
N ALA A 79 -11.02 44.39 18.78
CA ALA A 79 -10.21 45.24 19.65
C ALA A 79 -8.79 45.45 19.09
N ARG A 80 -8.14 44.38 18.61
CA ARG A 80 -6.82 44.48 17.96
C ARG A 80 -6.89 45.34 16.70
N ASN A 81 -7.91 45.14 15.86
CA ASN A 81 -8.09 45.91 14.64
C ASN A 81 -8.38 47.39 14.94
N HIS A 82 -9.15 47.68 15.99
CA HIS A 82 -9.41 49.05 16.44
C HIS A 82 -8.16 49.75 17.00
N ALA A 83 -7.32 49.03 17.75
CA ALA A 83 -6.03 49.55 18.23
C ALA A 83 -5.06 49.84 17.06
N ALA A 84 -5.10 49.03 16.01
CA ALA A 84 -4.24 49.20 14.83
C ALA A 84 -4.66 50.39 13.95
N THR A 85 -5.94 50.78 13.92
CA THR A 85 -6.42 51.89 13.07
C THR A 85 -6.30 53.28 13.69
N GLY A 86 -5.91 53.39 14.97
CA GLY A 86 -5.38 54.62 15.57
C GLY A 86 -6.21 55.89 15.30
N ILE A 87 -7.53 55.87 15.51
CA ILE A 87 -8.33 57.10 15.46
C ILE A 87 -8.13 57.89 16.76
N LYS A 88 -7.49 59.06 16.66
CA LYS A 88 -7.40 60.00 17.79
C LYS A 88 -8.75 60.71 17.92
N PRO A 89 -9.45 60.62 19.07
CA PRO A 89 -10.63 61.45 19.29
C PRO A 89 -10.23 62.93 19.24
N LYS A 90 -11.09 63.74 18.62
CA LYS A 90 -10.90 65.17 18.42
C LYS A 90 -11.35 65.97 19.64
#